data_AF-A0A1A8M5B7-F1
#
_entry.id   AF-A0A1A8M5B7-F1
#
_cell.length_a   1.000
_cell.length_b   1.000
_cell.length_c   1.000
_cell.angle_alpha   90.00
_cell.angle_beta   90.00
_cell.angle_gamma   90.00
#
_symmetry.space_group_name_H-M   'P 1'
#
loop_
_entity.id
_entity.type
_entity.pdbx_description
1 polymer ?
#
loop_
_entity_poly.entity_id
_entity_poly.type
_entity_poly.pdbx_seq_one_letter_code
_entity_poly.pdbx_strand_id
1 'polypeptide(L)'
;MGRVILLALAVTSMLLCQGFCSGVFELKLQEFLNKKGVQGNQNCCRRGLASFQQQCECKTFFRICLKHYQPNASPEPPCTYGGAVTPVLGSNSFQVPDVIPESSFTNPVRINFGFTWPGTFSLIIEALHTDSKEDLSTENPERVISTMATQRHLTVGEDWSQDLHTGGRTELKYSYRFICDEHYYGDGCSVFCRPRDDAFGHFTCGERGEILCDAGWKGQYCTEPICLPGCNEEHGYCEKPGECKCRVGFKGRYCDECIRYPGCLHGTCQQPWQCNCQEGWGGLFCNQ
;
A
#
# COMPACT_ATOMS: atom_id res chain seq x y z
N MET A 1 20.85 -8.69 -38.15
CA MET A 1 20.89 -7.62 -37.12
C MET A 1 19.51 -7.30 -36.51
N GLY A 2 18.38 -7.43 -37.23
CA GLY A 2 17.04 -7.13 -36.67
C GLY A 2 16.50 -8.08 -35.59
N ARG A 3 16.88 -9.37 -35.59
CA ARG A 3 16.40 -10.36 -34.59
C ARG A 3 16.98 -10.18 -33.19
N VAL A 4 18.20 -9.64 -33.07
CA VAL A 4 18.87 -9.40 -31.78
C VAL A 4 18.29 -8.16 -31.09
N ILE A 5 17.85 -7.17 -31.87
CA ILE A 5 17.25 -5.92 -31.39
C ILE A 5 15.84 -6.16 -30.82
N LEU A 6 15.05 -7.06 -31.43
CA LEU A 6 13.72 -7.44 -30.93
C LEU A 6 13.76 -8.23 -29.62
N LEU A 7 14.77 -9.08 -29.43
CA LEU A 7 14.98 -9.79 -28.16
C LEU A 7 15.44 -8.84 -27.04
N ALA A 8 16.28 -7.85 -27.35
CA ALA A 8 16.69 -6.84 -26.39
C ALA A 8 15.51 -5.96 -25.91
N LEU A 9 14.58 -5.60 -26.80
CA LEU A 9 13.37 -4.83 -26.45
C LEU A 9 12.34 -5.65 -25.66
N ALA A 10 12.23 -6.96 -25.91
CA ALA A 10 11.36 -7.83 -25.12
C ALA A 10 11.90 -8.08 -23.70
N VAL A 11 13.23 -8.18 -23.55
CA VAL A 11 13.87 -8.35 -22.24
C VAL A 11 13.89 -7.03 -21.44
N THR A 12 13.99 -5.85 -22.08
CA THR A 12 13.87 -4.57 -21.37
C THR A 12 12.43 -4.20 -21.01
N SER A 13 11.43 -4.71 -21.74
CA SER A 13 10.00 -4.57 -21.38
C SER A 13 9.57 -5.46 -20.22
N MET A 14 10.25 -6.59 -19.99
CA MET A 14 10.01 -7.48 -18.83
C MET A 14 10.62 -6.97 -17.50
N LEU A 15 11.32 -5.83 -17.49
CA LEU A 15 11.99 -5.27 -16.30
C LEU A 15 11.32 -4.03 -15.69
N LEU A 16 10.12 -3.66 -16.14
CA LEU A 16 9.38 -2.51 -15.60
C LEU A 16 7.89 -2.79 -15.32
N CYS A 17 7.54 -4.01 -14.91
CA CYS A 17 6.41 -4.14 -14.00
C CYS A 17 6.92 -3.93 -12.58
N GLN A 18 7.42 -2.71 -12.31
CA GLN A 18 7.49 -2.26 -10.92
C GLN A 18 6.04 -2.11 -10.50
N GLY A 19 5.46 -3.16 -9.92
CA GLY A 19 4.21 -3.02 -9.20
C GLY A 19 4.41 -1.85 -8.26
N PHE A 20 3.65 -0.77 -8.48
CA PHE A 20 3.66 0.35 -7.56
C PHE A 20 3.22 -0.24 -6.22
N CYS A 21 4.11 -0.19 -5.23
CA CYS A 21 3.84 -0.62 -3.87
C CYS A 21 4.28 0.53 -2.99
N SER A 22 3.47 0.86 -1.99
CA SER A 22 3.76 1.99 -1.13
C SER A 22 3.22 1.74 0.26
N GLY A 23 4.10 1.81 1.24
CA GLY A 23 3.75 1.65 2.64
C GLY A 23 4.85 2.16 3.54
N VAL A 24 4.56 2.22 4.83
CA VAL A 24 5.45 2.79 5.83
C VAL A 24 5.56 1.84 7.01
N PHE A 25 6.81 1.50 7.35
CA PHE A 25 7.13 0.89 8.63
C PHE A 25 7.29 1.99 9.67
N GLU A 26 6.45 1.99 10.70
CA GLU A 26 6.50 2.94 11.80
C GLU A 26 7.06 2.27 13.05
N LEU A 27 8.09 2.87 13.64
CA LEU A 27 8.71 2.44 14.89
C LEU A 27 8.54 3.54 15.94
N LYS A 28 7.73 3.28 16.97
CA LYS A 28 7.58 4.13 18.13
C LYS A 28 8.52 3.68 19.24
N LEU A 29 9.51 4.50 19.55
CA LEU A 29 10.34 4.31 20.75
C LEU A 29 9.57 4.87 21.95
N GLN A 30 9.46 4.12 23.05
CA GLN A 30 8.62 4.53 24.20
C GLN A 30 9.47 4.83 25.43
N GLU A 31 10.25 3.86 25.88
CA GLU A 31 11.07 4.00 27.09
C GLU A 31 12.40 3.29 26.90
N PHE A 32 13.47 3.94 27.34
CA PHE A 32 14.78 3.33 27.45
C PHE A 32 15.26 3.43 28.89
N LEU A 33 15.61 2.30 29.50
CA LEU A 33 16.16 2.24 30.84
C LEU A 33 17.61 1.79 30.76
N ASN A 34 18.51 2.61 31.30
CA ASN A 34 19.90 2.28 31.55
C ASN A 34 20.20 2.52 33.03
N LYS A 35 19.87 1.53 33.86
CA LYS A 35 19.88 1.63 35.34
C LYS A 35 21.27 1.90 35.95
N LYS A 36 22.37 1.78 35.18
CA LYS A 36 23.74 1.99 35.68
C LYS A 36 24.61 2.97 34.89
N GLY A 37 24.15 3.52 33.75
CA GLY A 37 24.89 4.53 32.98
C GLY A 37 26.26 4.06 32.45
N VAL A 38 26.45 2.76 32.23
CA VAL A 38 27.75 2.19 31.81
C VAL A 38 27.69 1.73 30.35
N GLN A 39 28.78 1.90 29.62
CA GLN A 39 29.01 1.43 28.25
C GLN A 39 29.15 -0.10 28.20
N GLY A 40 28.89 -0.72 27.04
CA GLY A 40 28.93 -2.16 26.81
C GLY A 40 30.29 -2.86 27.04
N ASN A 41 31.31 -2.18 27.58
CA ASN A 41 32.53 -2.74 28.15
C ASN A 41 33.14 -1.75 29.19
N GLN A 42 32.84 -1.96 30.47
CA GLN A 42 33.52 -1.50 31.70
C GLN A 42 33.95 -0.04 31.95
N ASN A 43 33.59 0.99 31.16
CA ASN A 43 33.83 2.40 31.54
C ASN A 43 32.56 3.27 31.46
N CYS A 44 32.44 4.30 32.32
CA CYS A 44 31.38 5.31 32.22
C CYS A 44 31.37 5.93 30.81
N CYS A 45 30.19 6.30 30.32
CA CYS A 45 30.03 7.03 29.05
C CYS A 45 30.92 8.29 28.96
N ARG A 46 31.20 8.97 30.09
CA ARG A 46 32.13 10.10 30.17
C ARG A 46 33.48 9.69 30.78
N ARG A 47 34.57 9.83 30.02
CA ARG A 47 35.96 9.66 30.53
C ARG A 47 36.43 10.93 31.25
N GLY A 48 35.83 11.22 32.41
CA GLY A 48 36.23 12.32 33.30
C GLY A 48 37.13 11.82 34.43
N LEU A 49 38.19 12.59 34.75
CA LEU A 49 39.14 12.35 35.83
C LEU A 49 38.47 11.91 37.15
N ALA A 50 39.08 10.92 37.79
CA ALA A 50 38.63 10.26 39.01
C ALA A 50 38.18 11.26 40.10
N SER A 51 36.89 11.28 40.38
CA SER A 51 36.34 11.78 41.64
C SER A 51 35.31 10.78 42.17
N PHE A 52 35.30 10.60 43.49
CA PHE A 52 34.70 9.48 44.22
C PHE A 52 33.14 9.42 44.21
N GLN A 53 32.46 10.16 43.34
CA GLN A 53 31.01 10.15 43.15
C GLN A 53 30.67 10.31 41.66
N GLN A 54 30.96 9.28 40.87
CA GLN A 54 30.79 9.34 39.42
C GLN A 54 29.36 8.94 39.03
N GLN A 55 28.46 9.92 38.91
CA GLN A 55 27.22 9.74 38.16
C GLN A 55 27.59 9.68 36.67
N CYS A 56 27.66 8.48 36.10
CA CYS A 56 27.84 8.33 34.67
C CYS A 56 26.58 8.88 33.96
N GLU A 57 26.75 9.81 33.02
CA GLU A 57 25.68 10.32 32.17
C GLU A 57 25.91 9.91 30.72
N CYS A 58 25.06 9.02 30.20
CA CYS A 58 25.06 8.62 28.81
C CYS A 58 24.00 9.43 28.06
N LYS A 59 24.43 10.42 27.28
CA LYS A 59 23.56 11.07 26.28
C LYS A 59 23.29 10.05 25.16
N THR A 60 22.06 9.57 25.08
CA THR A 60 21.68 8.42 24.25
C THR A 60 20.94 8.86 22.99
N PHE A 61 21.38 8.35 21.86
CA PHE A 61 20.67 8.38 20.58
C PHE A 61 20.60 6.97 20.00
N PHE A 62 19.73 6.76 19.01
CA PHE A 62 19.50 5.44 18.44
C PHE A 62 19.86 5.38 16.96
N ARG A 63 20.49 4.27 16.57
CA ARG A 63 20.56 3.84 15.17
C ARG A 63 19.57 2.71 14.97
N ILE A 64 18.69 2.89 14.00
CA ILE A 64 17.68 1.92 13.60
C ILE A 64 18.06 1.39 12.23
N CYS A 65 18.12 0.07 12.11
CA CYS A 65 18.45 -0.62 10.87
C CYS A 65 17.41 -1.71 10.61
N LEU A 66 16.70 -1.59 9.50
CA LEU A 66 15.69 -2.55 9.07
C LEU A 66 16.22 -3.32 7.86
N LYS A 67 16.11 -4.65 7.90
CA LYS A 67 16.58 -5.52 6.83
C LYS A 67 15.68 -6.74 6.65
N HIS A 68 15.94 -7.47 5.57
CA HIS A 68 15.29 -8.76 5.32
C HIS A 68 15.51 -9.74 6.47
N TYR A 69 14.61 -10.72 6.59
CA TYR A 69 14.73 -11.75 7.61
C TYR A 69 16.06 -12.51 7.45
N GLN A 70 16.84 -12.56 8.54
CA GLN A 70 18.07 -13.31 8.63
C GLN A 70 18.04 -14.14 9.92
N PRO A 71 18.27 -15.47 9.86
CA PRO A 71 18.26 -16.33 11.04
C PRO A 71 19.18 -15.82 12.16
N ASN A 72 20.35 -15.29 11.78
CA ASN A 72 21.26 -14.59 12.66
C ASN A 72 21.31 -13.11 12.22
N ALA A 73 20.50 -12.26 12.87
CA ALA A 73 20.45 -10.84 12.55
C ALA A 73 21.77 -10.16 12.97
N SER A 74 22.62 -9.85 12.00
CA SER A 74 23.85 -9.08 12.21
C SER A 74 23.54 -7.57 12.28
N PRO A 75 24.22 -6.76 13.11
CA PRO A 75 24.12 -5.30 13.09
C PRO A 75 24.84 -4.65 11.89
N GLU A 76 25.64 -5.42 11.15
CA GLU A 76 26.44 -4.92 10.03
C GLU A 76 25.56 -4.36 8.89
N PRO A 77 26.01 -3.28 8.22
CA PRO A 77 25.39 -2.77 6.99
C PRO A 77 25.40 -3.84 5.87
N PRO A 78 24.49 -3.77 4.88
CA PRO A 78 23.51 -2.72 4.65
C PRO A 78 22.15 -2.95 5.35
N CYS A 79 21.45 -1.86 5.65
CA CYS A 79 20.04 -1.90 6.08
C CYS A 79 19.17 -1.98 4.82
N THR A 80 18.89 -3.21 4.35
CA THR A 80 18.28 -3.42 3.02
C THR A 80 16.90 -2.79 2.85
N TYR A 81 16.18 -2.57 3.95
CA TYR A 81 14.86 -1.91 3.93
C TYR A 81 14.93 -0.43 4.35
N GLY A 82 16.13 0.07 4.64
CA GLY A 82 16.34 1.41 5.14
C GLY A 82 16.66 1.43 6.64
N GLY A 83 16.99 2.63 7.11
CA GLY A 83 17.35 2.87 8.50
C GLY A 83 17.25 4.35 8.81
N ALA A 84 17.37 4.67 10.09
CA ALA A 84 17.30 6.03 10.58
C ALA A 84 18.24 6.20 11.77
N VAL A 85 18.72 7.43 11.97
CA VAL A 85 19.51 7.81 13.16
C VAL A 85 18.75 8.93 13.84
N THR A 86 18.48 8.76 15.14
CA THR A 86 17.77 9.76 15.93
C THR A 86 18.75 10.82 16.44
N PRO A 87 18.29 12.03 16.79
CA PRO A 87 19.05 12.90 17.67
C PRO A 87 19.18 12.28 19.07
N VAL A 88 19.92 12.95 19.96
CA VAL A 88 19.96 12.58 21.38
C VAL A 88 18.56 12.73 21.98
N LEU A 89 17.97 11.62 22.44
CA LEU A 89 16.60 11.57 22.96
C LEU A 89 16.52 11.72 24.48
N GLY A 90 17.63 11.45 25.19
CA GLY A 90 17.68 11.59 26.64
C GLY A 90 19.00 11.11 27.24
N SER A 91 19.09 11.19 28.57
CA SER A 91 20.26 10.76 29.33
C SER A 91 19.92 9.54 30.20
N ASN A 92 20.75 8.49 30.13
CA ASN A 92 20.58 7.25 30.90
C ASN A 92 19.21 6.57 30.72
N SER A 93 18.29 6.83 31.65
CA SER A 93 16.94 6.25 31.66
C SER A 93 15.92 7.35 31.43
N PHE A 94 15.13 7.22 30.38
CA PHE A 94 14.20 8.27 29.94
C PHE A 94 13.02 7.69 29.17
N GLN A 95 11.92 8.44 29.20
CA GLN A 95 10.79 8.26 28.31
C GLN A 95 11.06 9.06 27.04
N VAL A 96 10.78 8.47 25.87
CA VAL A 96 11.06 9.10 24.59
C VAL A 96 9.95 10.09 24.26
N PRO A 97 10.26 11.38 24.05
CA PRO A 97 9.25 12.37 23.68
C PRO A 97 8.69 12.09 22.27
N ASP A 98 7.42 12.46 22.03
CA ASP A 98 6.80 12.31 20.71
C ASP A 98 7.37 13.32 19.68
N VAL A 99 7.76 14.52 20.15
CA VAL A 99 8.35 15.60 19.33
C VAL A 99 9.46 16.29 20.12
N ILE A 100 10.57 16.62 19.44
CA ILE A 100 11.66 17.42 20.02
C ILE A 100 11.70 18.77 19.29
N PRO A 101 11.32 19.89 19.94
CA PRO A 101 11.15 21.19 19.27
C PRO A 101 12.40 21.72 18.54
N GLU A 102 13.59 21.34 18.99
CA GLU A 102 14.88 21.78 18.44
C GLU A 102 15.42 20.86 17.32
N SER A 103 14.67 19.84 16.91
CA SER A 103 15.12 18.88 15.89
C SER A 103 14.01 18.50 14.93
N SER A 104 14.37 18.01 13.74
CA SER A 104 13.42 17.46 12.75
C SER A 104 12.91 16.06 13.12
N PHE A 105 13.18 15.58 14.34
CA PHE A 105 12.81 14.25 14.78
C PHE A 105 11.33 14.18 15.15
N THR A 106 10.68 13.17 14.61
CA THR A 106 9.31 12.77 14.95
C THR A 106 9.32 11.32 15.46
N ASN A 107 8.49 11.06 16.46
CA ASN A 107 8.25 9.72 16.98
C ASN A 107 6.75 9.43 16.80
N PRO A 108 6.38 8.49 15.91
CA PRO A 108 7.17 7.37 15.42
C PRO A 108 8.17 7.69 14.30
N VAL A 109 9.28 6.95 14.29
CA VAL A 109 10.25 6.92 13.19
C VAL A 109 9.64 6.20 12.00
N ARG A 110 9.69 6.82 10.82
CA ARG A 110 9.05 6.31 9.60
C ARG A 110 10.11 5.85 8.58
N ILE A 111 10.00 4.62 8.11
CA ILE A 111 10.82 4.06 7.04
C ILE A 111 9.88 3.73 5.87
N ASN A 112 10.02 4.47 4.77
CA ASN A 112 9.15 4.32 3.60
C ASN A 112 9.59 3.13 2.74
N PHE A 113 8.63 2.35 2.27
CA PHE A 113 8.83 1.20 1.42
C PHE A 113 8.27 1.47 0.02
N GLY A 114 9.12 1.31 -0.99
CA GLY A 114 8.73 1.37 -2.41
C GLY A 114 8.60 -0.02 -3.07
N PHE A 115 8.42 -1.07 -2.27
CA PHE A 115 8.29 -2.45 -2.72
C PHE A 115 7.32 -3.21 -1.80
N THR A 116 6.82 -4.35 -2.27
CA THR A 116 5.83 -5.16 -1.54
C THR A 116 6.34 -5.57 -0.18
N TRP A 117 5.54 -5.33 0.86
CA TRP A 117 5.88 -5.72 2.22
C TRP A 117 5.98 -7.26 2.32
N PRO A 118 7.14 -7.83 2.72
CA PRO A 118 7.36 -9.27 2.73
C PRO A 118 6.73 -9.98 3.94
N GLY A 119 6.16 -9.24 4.91
CA GLY A 119 5.64 -9.81 6.15
C GLY A 119 6.70 -10.19 7.19
N THR A 120 7.96 -10.38 6.80
CA THR A 120 9.05 -10.78 7.70
C THR A 120 10.23 -9.83 7.61
N PHE A 121 10.87 -9.56 8.74
CA PHE A 121 11.97 -8.60 8.82
C PHE A 121 12.91 -8.92 9.97
N SER A 122 14.11 -8.34 9.91
CA SER A 122 15.01 -8.22 11.05
C SER A 122 15.14 -6.74 11.42
N LEU A 123 14.86 -6.42 12.67
CA LEU A 123 14.99 -5.07 13.23
C LEU A 123 16.18 -5.04 14.18
N ILE A 124 17.11 -4.13 13.90
CA ILE A 124 18.25 -3.85 14.75
C ILE A 124 18.11 -2.43 15.27
N ILE A 125 18.16 -2.28 16.59
CA ILE A 125 18.17 -0.99 17.28
C ILE A 125 19.42 -0.94 18.15
N GLU A 126 20.29 0.02 17.87
CA GLU A 126 21.50 0.27 18.64
C GLU A 126 21.31 1.55 19.45
N ALA A 127 21.53 1.47 20.76
CA ALA A 127 21.62 2.64 21.62
C ALA A 127 23.09 3.06 21.68
N LEU A 128 23.40 4.30 21.32
CA LEU A 128 24.75 4.83 21.27
C LEU A 128 24.90 6.05 22.18
N HIS A 129 26.12 6.27 22.66
CA HIS A 129 26.51 7.44 23.41
C HIS A 129 27.26 8.44 22.53
N THR A 130 26.99 9.74 22.72
CA THR A 130 27.83 10.82 22.18
C THR A 130 28.11 11.89 23.22
N ASP A 131 29.31 12.50 23.16
CA ASP A 131 29.67 13.65 23.98
C ASP A 131 29.15 14.97 23.38
N SER A 132 29.01 15.03 22.05
CA SER A 132 28.60 16.19 21.26
C SER A 132 27.20 15.99 20.66
N LYS A 133 26.38 17.04 20.64
CA LYS A 133 25.05 16.97 19.99
C LYS A 133 25.14 16.85 18.46
N GLU A 134 26.28 17.19 17.86
CA GLU A 134 26.48 17.25 16.40
C GLU A 134 27.12 15.96 15.85
N ASP A 135 27.86 15.22 16.67
CA ASP A 135 28.53 13.99 16.27
C ASP A 135 27.65 12.77 16.60
N LEU A 136 26.82 12.40 15.62
CA LEU A 136 25.95 11.21 15.66
C LEU A 136 26.50 10.07 14.78
N SER A 137 27.83 9.98 14.63
CA SER A 137 28.45 8.90 13.87
C SER A 137 28.22 7.54 14.55
N THR A 138 27.88 6.54 13.73
CA THR A 138 27.52 5.19 14.19
C THR A 138 28.57 4.15 13.84
N GLU A 139 29.71 4.57 13.30
CA GLU A 139 30.78 3.67 12.86
C GLU A 139 31.69 3.23 14.02
N ASN A 140 31.73 4.02 15.10
CA ASN A 140 32.59 3.71 16.25
C ASN A 140 31.90 2.70 17.18
N PRO A 141 32.36 1.43 17.23
CA PRO A 141 31.74 0.40 18.05
C PRO A 141 31.92 0.65 19.55
N GLU A 142 32.91 1.46 19.96
CA GLU A 142 33.09 1.78 21.36
C GLU A 142 31.87 2.53 21.90
N ARG A 143 31.25 3.42 21.11
CA ARG A 143 30.12 4.26 21.54
C ARG A 143 28.82 3.49 21.82
N VAL A 144 28.77 2.21 21.47
CA VAL A 144 27.58 1.37 21.63
C VAL A 144 27.34 1.09 23.11
N ILE A 145 26.15 1.46 23.59
CA ILE A 145 25.64 1.13 24.92
C ILE A 145 25.05 -0.27 24.89
N SER A 146 24.18 -0.53 23.92
CA SER A 146 23.51 -1.82 23.73
C SER A 146 23.07 -2.01 22.27
N THR A 147 23.23 -3.22 21.75
CA THR A 147 22.69 -3.62 20.44
C THR A 147 21.55 -4.60 20.66
N MET A 148 20.42 -4.32 20.04
CA MET A 148 19.22 -5.15 20.08
C MET A 148 18.93 -5.63 18.66
N ALA A 149 18.76 -6.93 18.49
CA ALA A 149 18.40 -7.52 17.19
C ALA A 149 17.25 -8.50 17.41
N THR A 150 16.18 -8.33 16.64
CA THR A 150 15.01 -9.22 16.68
C THR A 150 14.53 -9.54 15.27
N GLN A 151 14.06 -10.76 15.07
CA GLN A 151 13.38 -11.19 13.86
C GLN A 151 11.91 -11.38 14.16
N ARG A 152 11.05 -10.82 13.31
CA ARG A 152 9.62 -10.83 13.53
C ARG A 152 8.87 -11.04 12.23
N HIS A 153 7.67 -11.58 12.38
CA HIS A 153 6.62 -11.51 11.39
C HIS A 153 5.65 -10.39 11.81
N LEU A 154 5.19 -9.59 10.86
CA LEU A 154 4.26 -8.49 11.08
C LEU A 154 3.34 -8.37 9.87
N THR A 155 2.05 -8.48 10.12
CA THR A 155 0.99 -8.19 9.15
C THR A 155 0.80 -6.70 9.01
N VAL A 156 0.29 -6.27 7.84
CA VAL A 156 -0.11 -4.88 7.61
C VAL A 156 -1.33 -4.56 8.47
N GLY A 157 -1.34 -3.37 9.09
CA GLY A 157 -2.48 -2.91 9.89
C GLY A 157 -2.16 -1.65 10.71
N GLU A 158 -3.21 -1.01 11.20
CA GLU A 158 -3.09 0.18 12.05
C GLU A 158 -2.70 -0.15 13.50
N ASP A 159 -2.92 -1.39 13.92
CA ASP A 159 -2.65 -1.84 15.29
C ASP A 159 -1.14 -1.91 15.60
N TRP A 160 -0.77 -1.41 16.77
CA TRP A 160 0.61 -1.40 17.24
C TRP A 160 1.00 -2.75 17.83
N SER A 161 2.08 -3.34 17.29
CA SER A 161 2.76 -4.47 17.92
C SER A 161 3.80 -3.96 18.91
N GLN A 162 3.56 -4.17 20.20
CA GLN A 162 4.49 -3.74 21.27
C GLN A 162 5.45 -4.88 21.64
N ASP A 163 6.69 -4.51 21.93
CA ASP A 163 7.73 -5.42 22.40
C ASP A 163 8.60 -4.77 23.48
N LEU A 164 9.28 -5.60 24.27
CA LEU A 164 10.21 -5.19 25.31
C LEU A 164 11.49 -5.99 25.16
N HIS A 165 12.57 -5.31 24.79
CA HIS A 165 13.87 -5.94 24.73
C HIS A 165 14.65 -5.68 26.01
N THR A 166 15.11 -6.76 26.64
CA THR A 166 15.99 -6.71 27.82
C THR A 166 17.37 -7.23 27.42
N GLY A 167 18.32 -6.31 27.27
CA GLY A 167 19.69 -6.60 26.85
C GLY A 167 20.66 -6.30 27.98
N GLY A 168 21.08 -7.33 28.72
CA GLY A 168 22.03 -7.23 29.82
C GLY A 168 21.56 -6.34 30.98
N ARG A 169 21.78 -5.03 30.87
CA ARG A 169 21.45 -4.00 31.89
C ARG A 169 20.57 -2.88 31.34
N THR A 170 20.17 -2.99 30.08
CA THR A 170 19.32 -2.02 29.38
C THR A 170 17.98 -2.65 29.05
N GLU A 171 16.92 -1.86 29.14
CA GLU A 171 15.58 -2.24 28.73
C GLU A 171 15.09 -1.21 27.72
N LEU A 172 14.58 -1.66 26.57
CA LEU A 172 13.97 -0.80 25.57
C LEU A 172 12.55 -1.28 25.31
N LYS A 173 11.59 -0.41 25.59
CA LYS A 173 10.18 -0.58 25.24
C LYS A 173 9.90 0.16 23.94
N TYR A 174 9.37 -0.56 22.97
CA TYR A 174 9.07 -0.01 21.65
C TYR A 174 7.82 -0.68 21.07
N SER A 175 7.18 0.01 20.14
CA SER A 175 6.07 -0.51 19.37
C SER A 175 6.33 -0.29 17.89
N TYR A 176 5.88 -1.20 17.04
CA TYR A 176 6.01 -1.08 15.60
C TYR A 176 4.74 -1.51 14.88
N ARG A 177 4.51 -0.96 13.70
CA ARG A 177 3.44 -1.37 12.79
C ARG A 177 3.85 -1.11 11.34
N PHE A 178 3.11 -1.70 10.41
CA PHE A 178 3.27 -1.43 8.99
C PHE A 178 1.93 -1.03 8.41
N ILE A 179 1.86 0.16 7.83
CA ILE A 179 0.64 0.70 7.24
C ILE A 179 0.85 0.92 5.75
N CYS A 180 -0.20 0.69 4.96
CA CYS A 180 -0.17 1.08 3.55
C CYS A 180 -0.28 2.59 3.42
N ASP A 181 0.31 3.15 2.37
CA ASP A 181 0.02 4.52 1.99
C ASP A 181 -1.41 4.65 1.44
N GLU A 182 -1.88 5.89 1.32
CA GLU A 182 -3.20 6.17 0.79
C GLU A 182 -3.42 5.49 -0.57
N HIS A 183 -4.59 4.85 -0.72
CA HIS A 183 -4.97 4.08 -1.91
C HIS A 183 -4.18 2.79 -2.16
N TYR A 184 -3.31 2.35 -1.24
CA TYR A 184 -2.67 1.04 -1.29
C TYR A 184 -3.31 0.07 -0.30
N TYR A 185 -3.48 -1.19 -0.73
CA TYR A 185 -4.18 -2.23 0.02
C TYR A 185 -3.49 -3.58 -0.11
N GLY A 186 -4.04 -4.54 0.64
CA GLY A 186 -3.59 -5.92 0.70
C GLY A 186 -2.44 -6.14 1.67
N ASP A 187 -2.13 -7.42 1.89
CA ASP A 187 -1.18 -7.85 2.93
C ASP A 187 0.28 -7.40 2.65
N GLY A 188 0.53 -6.88 1.45
CA GLY A 188 1.83 -6.38 1.00
C GLY A 188 1.85 -4.91 0.57
N CYS A 189 0.73 -4.17 0.72
CA CYS A 189 0.55 -2.80 0.20
C CYS A 189 0.92 -2.63 -1.28
N SER A 190 0.53 -3.63 -2.09
CA SER A 190 0.86 -3.72 -3.51
C SER A 190 -0.34 -3.55 -4.44
N VAL A 191 -1.56 -3.47 -3.88
CA VAL A 191 -2.78 -3.28 -4.65
C VAL A 191 -3.15 -1.81 -4.59
N PHE A 192 -3.08 -1.10 -5.73
CA PHE A 192 -3.49 0.29 -5.81
C PHE A 192 -4.96 0.41 -6.22
N CYS A 193 -5.77 1.11 -5.41
CA CYS A 193 -7.14 1.43 -5.73
C CYS A 193 -7.51 2.83 -5.21
N ARG A 194 -7.87 3.73 -6.13
CA ARG A 194 -8.41 5.05 -5.81
C ARG A 194 -9.85 5.12 -6.31
N PRO A 195 -10.84 5.39 -5.44
CA PRO A 195 -12.24 5.54 -5.85
C PRO A 195 -12.40 6.57 -6.97
N ARG A 196 -13.34 6.34 -7.87
CA ARG A 196 -13.55 7.14 -9.08
C ARG A 196 -15.01 7.13 -9.50
N ASP A 197 -15.49 8.29 -9.95
CA ASP A 197 -16.82 8.46 -10.56
C ASP A 197 -16.69 9.44 -11.74
N ASP A 198 -16.15 8.96 -12.85
CA ASP A 198 -15.92 9.72 -14.07
C ASP A 198 -15.98 8.80 -15.32
N ALA A 199 -15.73 9.34 -16.51
CA ALA A 199 -15.77 8.59 -17.76
C ALA A 199 -14.85 7.34 -17.82
N PHE A 200 -13.86 7.24 -16.94
CA PHE A 200 -12.92 6.13 -16.84
C PHE A 200 -13.28 5.11 -15.74
N GLY A 201 -14.37 5.31 -15.02
CA GLY A 201 -14.90 4.30 -14.10
C GLY A 201 -15.80 4.87 -13.01
N HIS A 202 -16.73 4.04 -12.57
CA HIS A 202 -17.70 4.30 -11.52
C HIS A 202 -17.59 3.22 -10.44
N PHE A 203 -16.67 3.41 -9.49
CA PHE A 203 -16.35 2.41 -8.51
C PHE A 203 -15.77 2.97 -7.21
N THR A 204 -15.95 2.15 -6.17
CA THR A 204 -15.29 2.28 -4.89
C THR A 204 -14.23 1.18 -4.71
N CYS A 205 -13.40 1.32 -3.69
CA CYS A 205 -12.39 0.33 -3.33
C CYS A 205 -12.86 -0.49 -2.13
N GLY A 206 -12.80 -1.81 -2.23
CA GLY A 206 -13.05 -2.69 -1.10
C GLY A 206 -11.87 -2.78 -0.13
N GLU A 207 -12.00 -3.63 0.88
CA GLU A 207 -11.03 -3.72 2.00
C GLU A 207 -9.64 -4.20 1.56
N ARG A 208 -9.56 -5.01 0.49
CA ARG A 208 -8.30 -5.52 -0.05
C ARG A 208 -7.86 -4.79 -1.31
N GLY A 209 -8.50 -3.66 -1.62
CA GLY A 209 -8.24 -2.85 -2.81
C GLY A 209 -8.90 -3.39 -4.08
N GLU A 210 -9.85 -4.32 -3.96
CA GLU A 210 -10.69 -4.75 -5.07
C GLU A 210 -11.58 -3.61 -5.57
N ILE A 211 -11.79 -3.55 -6.89
CA ILE A 211 -12.70 -2.59 -7.51
C ILE A 211 -14.14 -3.08 -7.31
N LEU A 212 -14.95 -2.26 -6.65
CA LEU A 212 -16.37 -2.51 -6.42
C LEU A 212 -17.19 -1.54 -7.27
N CYS A 213 -17.78 -2.04 -8.36
CA CYS A 213 -18.57 -1.22 -9.25
C CYS A 213 -19.79 -0.62 -8.57
N ASP A 214 -20.05 0.64 -8.85
CA ASP A 214 -21.27 1.30 -8.42
C ASP A 214 -22.49 0.67 -9.07
N ALA A 215 -23.66 0.87 -8.44
CA ALA A 215 -24.91 0.29 -8.90
C ALA A 215 -25.20 0.67 -10.36
N GLY A 216 -25.36 -0.35 -11.21
CA GLY A 216 -25.63 -0.16 -12.63
C GLY A 216 -24.39 -0.10 -13.52
N TRP A 217 -23.18 -0.34 -12.99
CA TRP A 217 -21.94 -0.43 -13.76
C TRP A 217 -21.31 -1.82 -13.66
N LYS A 218 -20.56 -2.22 -14.70
CA LYS A 218 -19.86 -3.49 -14.79
C LYS A 218 -18.56 -3.37 -15.60
N GLY A 219 -17.85 -4.49 -15.72
CA GLY A 219 -16.56 -4.58 -16.40
C GLY A 219 -15.39 -4.38 -15.42
N GLN A 220 -14.17 -4.62 -15.89
CA GLN A 220 -12.96 -4.61 -15.05
C GLN A 220 -12.70 -3.26 -14.36
N TYR A 221 -13.10 -2.16 -15.00
CA TYR A 221 -12.93 -0.79 -14.49
C TYR A 221 -14.27 -0.07 -14.26
N CYS A 222 -15.38 -0.82 -14.26
CA CYS A 222 -16.72 -0.28 -14.02
C CYS A 222 -17.11 0.88 -14.96
N THR A 223 -16.74 0.74 -16.23
CA THR A 223 -17.02 1.70 -17.31
C THR A 223 -18.18 1.29 -18.19
N GLU A 224 -18.62 0.03 -18.11
CA GLU A 224 -19.73 -0.47 -18.92
C GLU A 224 -21.04 -0.32 -18.14
N PRO A 225 -22.06 0.38 -18.68
CA PRO A 225 -23.35 0.44 -18.02
C PRO A 225 -24.07 -0.91 -18.13
N ILE A 226 -24.81 -1.24 -17.08
CA ILE A 226 -25.75 -2.37 -17.05
C ILE A 226 -27.06 -1.87 -17.65
N CYS A 227 -27.45 -2.43 -18.79
CA CYS A 227 -28.69 -2.05 -19.47
C CYS A 227 -29.93 -2.45 -18.67
N LEU A 228 -31.10 -1.96 -19.09
CA LEU A 228 -32.37 -2.37 -18.51
C LEU A 228 -32.47 -3.91 -18.44
N PRO A 229 -32.86 -4.51 -17.30
CA PRO A 229 -33.03 -5.95 -17.22
C PRO A 229 -34.00 -6.47 -18.29
N GLY A 230 -33.56 -7.45 -19.09
CA GLY A 230 -34.30 -8.00 -20.22
C GLY A 230 -34.07 -7.30 -21.56
N CYS A 231 -33.27 -6.23 -21.62
CA CYS A 231 -32.85 -5.61 -22.88
C CYS A 231 -32.15 -6.64 -23.78
N ASN A 232 -32.58 -6.73 -25.04
CA ASN A 232 -32.06 -7.68 -26.00
C ASN A 232 -30.55 -7.47 -26.22
N GLU A 233 -29.74 -8.53 -26.13
CA GLU A 233 -28.27 -8.44 -26.20
C GLU A 233 -27.75 -8.12 -27.61
N GLU A 234 -28.48 -8.52 -28.65
CA GLU A 234 -28.07 -8.29 -30.04
C GLU A 234 -28.62 -6.95 -30.57
N HIS A 235 -29.86 -6.62 -30.22
CA HIS A 235 -30.63 -5.53 -30.80
C HIS A 235 -30.79 -4.32 -29.88
N GLY A 236 -30.43 -4.46 -28.60
CA GLY A 236 -30.39 -3.40 -27.62
C GLY A 236 -28.96 -3.00 -27.27
N TYR A 237 -28.80 -1.77 -26.76
CA TYR A 237 -27.59 -1.30 -26.11
C TYR A 237 -27.95 -0.19 -25.11
N CYS A 238 -27.01 0.19 -24.25
CA CYS A 238 -27.21 1.29 -23.32
C CYS A 238 -25.94 2.13 -23.20
N GLU A 239 -26.12 3.43 -23.04
CA GLU A 239 -25.04 4.38 -22.73
C GLU A 239 -25.08 4.81 -21.27
N LYS A 240 -26.24 4.62 -20.62
CA LYS A 240 -26.44 4.87 -19.20
C LYS A 240 -27.08 3.65 -18.54
N PRO A 241 -26.82 3.41 -17.24
CA PRO A 241 -27.44 2.32 -16.52
C PRO A 241 -28.96 2.34 -16.59
N GLY A 242 -29.58 1.17 -16.79
CA GLY A 242 -31.04 1.02 -16.83
C GLY A 242 -31.71 1.49 -18.12
N GLU A 243 -30.98 1.99 -19.11
CA GLU A 243 -31.53 2.28 -20.44
C GLU A 243 -31.55 1.04 -21.34
N CYS A 244 -32.40 1.07 -22.38
CA CYS A 244 -32.37 0.13 -23.49
C CYS A 244 -32.68 0.88 -24.79
N LYS A 245 -31.63 1.22 -25.54
CA LYS A 245 -31.70 1.86 -26.85
C LYS A 245 -31.69 0.79 -27.92
N CYS A 246 -32.63 0.88 -28.86
CA CYS A 246 -32.78 -0.13 -29.90
C CYS A 246 -31.92 0.21 -31.12
N ARG A 247 -31.27 -0.81 -31.67
CA ARG A 247 -30.63 -0.73 -32.97
C ARG A 247 -31.67 -0.53 -34.06
N VAL A 248 -31.22 0.02 -35.19
CA VAL A 248 -32.06 0.31 -36.35
C VAL A 248 -32.83 -0.95 -36.78
N GLY A 249 -34.15 -0.84 -36.88
CA GLY A 249 -35.03 -1.94 -37.27
C GLY A 249 -35.73 -2.64 -36.09
N PHE A 250 -35.41 -2.29 -34.84
CA PHE A 250 -36.04 -2.82 -33.64
C PHE A 250 -36.65 -1.72 -32.78
N LYS A 251 -37.65 -2.07 -31.98
CA LYS A 251 -38.40 -1.19 -31.08
C LYS A 251 -38.88 -1.97 -29.86
N GLY A 252 -39.69 -1.32 -29.02
CA GLY A 252 -40.20 -1.89 -27.77
C GLY A 252 -39.31 -1.55 -26.59
N ARG A 253 -39.78 -1.85 -25.38
CA ARG A 253 -39.05 -1.53 -24.13
C ARG A 253 -37.73 -2.31 -24.00
N TYR A 254 -37.68 -3.49 -24.60
CA TYR A 254 -36.56 -4.41 -24.52
C TYR A 254 -35.85 -4.62 -25.86
N CYS A 255 -36.23 -3.87 -26.91
CA CYS A 255 -35.66 -3.99 -28.25
C CYS A 255 -35.81 -5.39 -28.87
N ASP A 256 -36.86 -6.10 -28.49
CA ASP A 256 -37.24 -7.45 -28.90
C ASP A 256 -38.33 -7.45 -29.98
N GLU A 257 -38.91 -6.29 -30.31
CA GLU A 257 -39.90 -6.15 -31.37
C GLU A 257 -39.27 -5.62 -32.67
N CYS A 258 -39.53 -6.27 -33.80
CA CYS A 258 -39.14 -5.75 -35.11
C CYS A 258 -40.02 -4.56 -35.53
N ILE A 259 -39.43 -3.61 -36.27
CA ILE A 259 -40.14 -2.54 -36.94
C ILE A 259 -40.61 -3.07 -38.30
N ARG A 260 -41.92 -3.02 -38.55
CA ARG A 260 -42.53 -3.40 -39.83
C ARG A 260 -42.12 -2.42 -40.94
N TYR A 261 -42.22 -2.85 -42.20
CA TYR A 261 -41.98 -1.96 -43.35
C TYR A 261 -42.84 -0.68 -43.25
N PRO A 262 -42.30 0.53 -43.53
CA PRO A 262 -43.09 1.76 -43.49
C PRO A 262 -44.33 1.67 -44.38
N GLY A 263 -45.51 1.91 -43.82
CA GLY A 263 -46.80 1.78 -44.52
C GLY A 263 -47.49 0.42 -44.40
N CYS A 264 -46.88 -0.56 -43.71
CA CYS A 264 -47.51 -1.85 -43.43
C CYS A 264 -48.75 -1.69 -42.53
N LEU A 265 -49.94 -1.97 -43.08
CA LEU A 265 -51.22 -1.82 -42.39
C LEU A 265 -51.55 -3.08 -41.58
N HIS A 266 -51.94 -4.16 -42.26
CA HIS A 266 -52.43 -5.41 -41.67
C HIS A 266 -51.41 -6.55 -41.80
N GLY A 267 -50.16 -6.31 -41.39
CA GLY A 267 -49.09 -7.30 -41.42
C GLY A 267 -48.25 -7.36 -40.15
N THR A 268 -47.44 -8.41 -40.02
CA THR A 268 -46.47 -8.63 -38.93
C THR A 268 -45.04 -8.65 -39.48
N CYS A 269 -44.05 -8.81 -38.61
CA CYS A 269 -42.65 -9.02 -39.00
C CYS A 269 -42.01 -10.09 -38.11
N GLN A 270 -41.00 -10.79 -38.65
CA GLN A 270 -40.08 -11.62 -37.86
C GLN A 270 -38.67 -11.01 -37.88
N GLN A 271 -38.28 -10.44 -39.03
CA GLN A 271 -37.09 -9.62 -39.18
C GLN A 271 -37.47 -8.16 -39.43
N PRO A 272 -36.56 -7.20 -39.17
CA PRO A 272 -36.80 -5.79 -39.47
C PRO A 272 -37.26 -5.57 -40.91
N TRP A 273 -38.17 -4.62 -41.09
CA TRP A 273 -38.67 -4.15 -42.38
C TRP A 273 -39.46 -5.17 -43.19
N GLN A 274 -39.95 -6.24 -42.56
CA GLN A 274 -40.93 -7.14 -43.17
C GLN A 274 -42.36 -6.60 -43.04
N CYS A 275 -43.25 -7.08 -43.92
CA CYS A 275 -44.69 -6.88 -43.83
C CYS A 275 -45.39 -8.18 -44.25
N ASN A 276 -45.48 -9.12 -43.31
CA ASN A 276 -46.11 -10.43 -43.52
C ASN A 276 -47.62 -10.28 -43.31
N CYS A 277 -48.40 -10.28 -44.38
CA CYS A 277 -49.84 -10.01 -44.29
C CYS A 277 -50.57 -11.04 -43.43
N GLN A 278 -51.50 -10.54 -42.63
CA GLN A 278 -52.43 -11.36 -41.88
C GLN A 278 -53.43 -12.02 -42.83
N GLU A 279 -54.06 -13.09 -42.38
CA GLU A 279 -55.08 -13.78 -43.16
C GLU A 279 -56.20 -12.83 -43.58
N GLY A 280 -56.56 -12.86 -44.87
CA GLY A 280 -57.57 -11.97 -45.46
C GLY A 280 -57.04 -10.65 -46.03
N TRP A 281 -55.73 -10.36 -45.92
CA TRP A 281 -55.10 -9.15 -46.47
C TRP A 281 -54.02 -9.47 -47.51
N GLY A 282 -53.81 -8.57 -48.48
CA GLY A 282 -52.82 -8.72 -49.53
C GLY A 282 -52.07 -7.44 -49.94
N GLY A 283 -51.13 -7.59 -50.87
CA GLY A 283 -50.28 -6.51 -51.38
C GLY A 283 -49.02 -6.24 -50.54
N LEU A 284 -48.11 -5.41 -51.06
CA LEU A 284 -46.81 -5.11 -50.42
C LEU A 284 -46.95 -4.48 -49.03
N PHE A 285 -48.04 -3.74 -48.81
CA PHE A 285 -48.32 -3.01 -47.57
C PHE A 285 -49.45 -3.62 -46.74
N CYS A 286 -49.98 -4.78 -47.16
CA CYS A 286 -51.13 -5.44 -46.53
C CYS A 286 -52.34 -4.50 -46.38
N ASN A 287 -52.74 -3.89 -47.49
CA ASN A 287 -53.78 -2.87 -47.57
C ASN A 287 -54.88 -3.20 -48.61
N GLN A 288 -54.88 -4.43 -49.14
CA GLN A 288 -55.86 -4.95 -50.10
C GLN A 288 -56.65 -6.09 -49.49
#